data_AF-A0A1M6KCC0-F1
#
_entry.id   AF-A0A1M6KCC0-F1
#
_cell.length_a   1.000
_cell.length_b   1.000
_cell.length_c   1.000
_cell.angle_alpha   90.00
_cell.angle_beta   90.00
_cell.angle_gamma   90.00
#
_symmetry.space_group_name_H-M   'P 1'
#
loop_
_entity.id
_entity.type
_entity.pdbx_description
1 polymer ?
#
loop_
_entity_poly.entity_id
_entity_poly.type
_entity_poly.pdbx_seq_one_letter_code
_entity_poly.pdbx_strand_id
1 'polypeptide(L)'
;MGVLTEYNLRAKLKNSDIKELTVEKGVIITPSAKQYLQERNIKLTVGEKADTSVEVKKKESKPFKKPEFMTALYGTELAYKDHPIIKLRGKLDSLQAKTLSAQVMAHKAGKSHITKDLQSILEYERKIMIAEIMKEAIEDNNVMGYSFDEIRLMSHNPKKYFGVDHIWYPSYEYGEIFAAVNEIRTQVREAEVIAMMALRNGEEIAREDIIKALNRLSSYVYVLMCKILSENK
;
A
#
# COMPACT_ATOMS: atom_id res chain seq x y z
N MET A 1 5.45 -33.51 -29.83
CA MET A 1 6.79 -34.06 -30.12
C MET A 1 7.81 -32.97 -29.84
N GLY A 2 8.62 -33.09 -28.78
CA GLY A 2 9.59 -32.07 -28.38
C GLY A 2 11.01 -32.48 -28.74
N VAL A 3 11.76 -31.60 -29.38
CA VAL A 3 13.20 -31.78 -29.64
C VAL A 3 13.96 -30.96 -28.60
N LEU A 4 14.89 -31.60 -27.88
CA LEU A 4 15.77 -30.91 -26.93
C LEU A 4 17.07 -30.54 -27.65
N THR A 5 17.22 -29.24 -27.94
CA THR A 5 18.42 -28.66 -28.56
C THR A 5 19.31 -27.98 -27.52
N GLU A 6 20.60 -27.85 -27.84
CA GLU A 6 21.62 -27.19 -27.00
C GLU A 6 21.19 -25.77 -26.56
N TYR A 7 20.45 -25.06 -27.41
CA TYR A 7 19.93 -23.72 -27.12
C TYR A 7 19.00 -23.69 -25.90
N ASN A 8 18.11 -24.69 -25.78
CA ASN A 8 17.19 -24.80 -24.63
C ASN A 8 17.92 -25.20 -23.33
N LEU A 9 19.03 -25.92 -23.45
CA LEU A 9 19.90 -26.29 -22.32
C LEU A 9 20.72 -25.09 -21.83
N ARG A 10 21.32 -24.29 -22.74
CA ARG A 10 22.04 -23.05 -22.39
C ARG A 10 21.12 -22.03 -21.72
N ALA A 11 19.87 -21.89 -22.19
CA ALA A 11 18.90 -20.99 -21.59
C ALA A 11 18.49 -21.40 -20.17
N LYS A 12 18.36 -22.70 -19.89
CA LYS A 12 18.01 -23.21 -18.55
C LYS A 12 19.18 -23.21 -17.56
N LEU A 13 20.43 -23.36 -18.02
CA LEU A 13 21.62 -23.44 -17.16
C LEU A 13 22.34 -22.10 -16.91
N LYS A 14 21.89 -20.98 -17.51
CA LYS A 14 22.58 -19.68 -17.34
C LYS A 14 22.49 -19.10 -15.92
N ASN A 15 21.53 -19.55 -15.11
CA ASN A 15 21.24 -19.01 -13.77
C ASN A 15 21.22 -20.04 -12.64
N SER A 16 21.63 -21.30 -12.86
CA SER A 16 21.67 -22.31 -11.79
C SER A 16 22.61 -23.48 -12.11
N ASP A 17 23.55 -23.81 -11.21
CA ASP A 17 24.39 -25.01 -11.27
C ASP A 17 23.55 -26.25 -10.93
N ILE A 18 22.90 -26.82 -11.94
CA ILE A 18 22.09 -28.04 -11.81
C ILE A 18 22.96 -29.25 -12.19
N LYS A 19 23.14 -30.19 -11.25
CA LYS A 19 23.98 -31.40 -11.42
C LYS A 19 23.24 -32.62 -12.00
N GLU A 20 21.91 -32.60 -12.06
CA GLU A 20 21.12 -33.74 -12.56
C GLU A 20 19.93 -33.28 -13.40
N LEU A 21 19.75 -33.87 -14.58
CA LEU A 21 18.67 -33.52 -15.52
C LEU A 21 17.89 -34.79 -15.89
N THR A 22 16.64 -34.86 -15.46
CA THR A 22 15.71 -35.95 -15.82
C THR A 22 14.95 -35.55 -17.10
N VAL A 23 14.95 -36.41 -18.12
CA VAL A 23 14.25 -36.18 -19.39
C VAL A 23 13.18 -37.24 -19.59
N GLU A 24 12.01 -36.84 -20.09
CA GLU A 24 10.90 -37.75 -20.38
C GLU A 24 11.17 -38.62 -21.62
N LYS A 25 10.66 -39.87 -21.60
CA LYS A 25 10.79 -40.83 -22.69
C LYS A 25 9.97 -40.35 -23.90
N GLY A 26 10.65 -40.04 -25.00
CA GLY A 26 10.03 -39.57 -26.27
C GLY A 26 10.60 -38.27 -26.83
N VAL A 27 11.60 -37.67 -26.16
CA VAL A 27 12.28 -36.47 -26.63
C VAL A 27 13.55 -36.87 -27.39
N ILE A 28 13.68 -36.40 -28.64
CA ILE A 28 14.91 -36.56 -29.43
C ILE A 28 15.93 -35.54 -28.92
N ILE A 29 17.04 -36.04 -28.38
CA ILE A 29 18.18 -35.25 -27.93
C ILE A 29 19.15 -35.15 -29.10
N THR A 30 19.55 -33.93 -29.48
CA THR A 30 20.55 -33.74 -30.53
C THR A 30 21.96 -34.11 -30.06
N PRO A 31 22.88 -34.55 -30.96
CA PRO A 31 24.26 -34.90 -30.59
C PRO A 31 24.99 -33.79 -29.81
N SER A 32 24.75 -32.53 -30.17
CA SER A 32 25.31 -31.34 -29.50
C SER A 32 24.85 -31.18 -28.04
N ALA A 33 23.60 -31.54 -27.73
CA ALA A 33 23.06 -31.49 -26.37
C ALA A 33 23.68 -32.57 -25.46
N LYS A 34 24.04 -33.74 -26.02
CA LYS A 34 24.72 -34.82 -25.30
C LYS A 34 26.17 -34.46 -24.96
N GLN A 35 26.85 -33.77 -25.88
CA GLN A 35 28.22 -33.29 -25.68
C GLN A 35 28.29 -32.20 -24.59
N TYR A 36 27.32 -31.28 -24.58
CA TYR A 36 27.23 -30.23 -23.56
C TYR A 36 26.99 -30.76 -22.13
N LEU A 37 26.23 -31.84 -21.98
CA LEU A 37 25.98 -32.48 -20.69
C LEU A 37 27.21 -33.23 -20.16
N GLN A 38 28.05 -33.78 -21.04
CA GLN A 38 29.31 -34.44 -20.69
C GLN A 38 30.38 -33.45 -20.23
N GLU A 39 30.53 -32.31 -20.92
CA GLU A 39 31.50 -31.26 -20.54
C GLU A 39 31.23 -30.67 -19.14
N ARG A 40 29.98 -30.69 -18.67
CA ARG A 40 29.58 -30.18 -17.35
C ARG A 40 29.41 -31.23 -16.25
N ASN A 41 29.77 -32.50 -16.49
CA ASN A 41 29.61 -33.60 -15.52
C ASN A 41 28.15 -33.77 -15.01
N ILE A 42 27.16 -33.61 -15.88
CA ILE A 42 25.74 -33.74 -15.51
C ILE A 42 25.26 -35.17 -15.80
N LYS A 43 24.77 -35.87 -14.76
CA LYS A 43 24.25 -37.24 -14.90
C LYS A 43 22.86 -37.23 -15.54
N LEU A 44 22.68 -38.09 -16.53
CA LEU A 44 21.47 -38.20 -17.35
C LEU A 44 20.78 -39.54 -17.02
N THR A 45 19.63 -39.48 -16.34
CA THR A 45 18.82 -40.66 -15.99
C THR A 45 17.57 -40.71 -16.84
N VAL A 46 17.39 -41.80 -17.60
CA VAL A 46 16.20 -42.09 -18.42
C VAL A 46 15.27 -43.00 -17.62
N GLY A 47 14.10 -42.52 -17.23
CA GLY A 47 13.14 -43.28 -16.44
C GLY A 47 12.05 -43.92 -17.29
N GLU A 48 11.94 -45.25 -17.25
CA GLU A 48 10.74 -46.00 -17.59
C GLU A 48 9.73 -45.89 -16.44
N LYS A 49 8.46 -45.59 -16.75
CA LYS A 49 7.37 -45.64 -15.77
C LYS A 49 7.05 -47.11 -15.46
N ALA A 50 7.34 -47.54 -14.24
CA ALA A 50 6.69 -48.66 -13.59
C ALA A 50 6.15 -48.16 -12.24
N ASP A 51 4.92 -48.57 -11.92
CA ASP A 51 4.06 -48.08 -10.85
C ASP A 51 4.75 -47.93 -9.50
N THR A 52 5.26 -46.73 -9.25
CA THR A 52 5.28 -46.19 -7.90
C THR A 52 4.08 -45.26 -7.79
N SER A 53 3.09 -45.68 -7.01
CA SER A 53 2.48 -44.80 -6.02
C SER A 53 3.61 -44.22 -5.17
N VAL A 54 4.37 -43.30 -5.76
CA VAL A 54 5.17 -42.35 -5.01
C VAL A 54 4.10 -41.61 -4.26
N GLU A 55 3.95 -41.95 -2.98
CA GLU A 55 3.53 -41.01 -1.97
C GLU A 55 4.15 -39.69 -2.37
N VAL A 56 3.33 -38.87 -3.03
CA VAL A 56 3.54 -37.45 -3.07
C VAL A 56 3.69 -37.18 -1.59
N LYS A 57 4.93 -36.99 -1.14
CA LYS A 57 5.20 -36.14 0.00
C LYS A 57 4.65 -34.79 -0.46
N LYS A 58 3.31 -34.64 -0.39
CA LYS A 58 2.67 -33.76 0.54
C LYS A 58 3.62 -33.79 1.73
N LYS A 59 4.60 -32.90 1.69
CA LYS A 59 4.67 -31.95 2.77
C LYS A 59 3.24 -31.44 2.88
N GLU A 60 2.41 -32.18 3.61
CA GLU A 60 1.77 -31.65 4.78
C GLU A 60 2.85 -30.77 5.43
N SER A 61 3.01 -29.56 4.89
CA SER A 61 3.35 -28.44 5.73
C SER A 61 2.21 -28.47 6.71
N LYS A 62 2.47 -29.12 7.86
CA LYS A 62 1.83 -28.87 9.13
C LYS A 62 1.19 -27.50 9.03
N PRO A 63 -0.10 -27.31 9.34
CA PRO A 63 -0.70 -25.99 9.31
C PRO A 63 0.30 -25.08 9.99
N PHE A 64 1.00 -24.27 9.21
CA PHE A 64 2.13 -23.51 9.73
C PHE A 64 1.37 -22.51 10.55
N LYS A 65 1.19 -22.80 11.84
CA LYS A 65 0.53 -21.92 12.80
C LYS A 65 1.25 -20.62 12.55
N LYS A 66 0.57 -19.70 11.85
CA LYS A 66 1.18 -18.43 11.45
C LYS A 66 1.75 -17.91 12.75
N PRO A 67 3.08 -17.75 12.88
CA PRO A 67 3.62 -17.16 14.08
C PRO A 67 2.86 -15.85 14.25
N GLU A 68 2.31 -15.58 15.43
CA GLU A 68 1.47 -14.39 15.63
C GLU A 68 2.20 -13.10 15.23
N PHE A 69 3.52 -13.14 15.10
CA PHE A 69 4.40 -12.06 14.69
C PHE A 69 4.40 -11.75 13.18
N MET A 70 3.71 -12.54 12.33
CA MET A 70 3.66 -12.35 10.87
C MET A 70 2.24 -12.05 10.37
N THR A 71 2.13 -11.05 9.49
CA THR A 71 0.89 -10.62 8.84
C THR A 71 1.07 -10.68 7.31
N ALA A 72 0.00 -10.97 6.58
CA ALA A 72 0.02 -10.89 5.12
C ALA A 72 0.07 -9.42 4.67
N LEU A 73 1.10 -9.03 3.91
CA LEU A 73 1.22 -7.71 3.29
C LEU A 73 0.37 -7.62 2.02
N TYR A 74 0.60 -8.54 1.08
CA TYR A 74 -0.09 -8.58 -0.22
C TYR A 74 -0.42 -10.03 -0.57
N GLY A 75 -1.70 -10.41 -0.48
CA GLY A 75 -2.15 -11.77 -0.79
C GLY A 75 -1.40 -12.84 0.00
N THR A 76 -0.43 -13.50 -0.63
CA THR A 76 0.41 -14.58 -0.07
C THR A 76 1.74 -14.12 0.53
N GLU A 77 2.14 -12.85 0.36
CA GLU A 77 3.36 -12.30 0.94
C GLU A 77 3.20 -12.09 2.45
N LEU A 78 3.98 -12.81 3.26
CA LEU A 78 4.03 -12.64 4.71
C LEU A 78 5.18 -11.72 5.09
N ALA A 79 4.91 -10.73 5.94
CA ALA A 79 5.95 -9.95 6.60
C ALA A 79 5.74 -9.90 8.10
N TYR A 80 6.82 -9.57 8.80
CA TYR A 80 6.78 -9.29 10.23
C TYR A 80 5.90 -8.08 10.52
N LYS A 81 5.23 -8.10 11.68
CA LYS A 81 4.37 -6.99 12.14
C LYS A 81 5.08 -5.64 12.27
N ASP A 82 6.41 -5.63 12.35
CA ASP A 82 7.23 -4.40 12.40
C ASP A 82 7.43 -3.73 11.02
N HIS A 83 6.88 -4.32 9.95
CA HIS A 83 7.02 -3.79 8.60
C HIS A 83 6.48 -2.34 8.51
N PRO A 84 7.23 -1.39 7.91
CA PRO A 84 6.81 0.01 7.81
C PRO A 84 5.42 0.21 7.20
N ILE A 85 5.08 -0.58 6.19
CA ILE A 85 3.74 -0.58 5.56
C ILE A 85 2.63 -0.98 6.56
N ILE A 86 2.87 -1.96 7.44
CA ILE A 86 1.87 -2.37 8.45
C ILE A 86 1.66 -1.24 9.46
N LYS A 87 2.73 -0.54 9.85
CA LYS A 87 2.64 0.66 10.70
C LYS A 87 1.84 1.77 10.02
N LEU A 88 2.06 2.00 8.72
CA LEU A 88 1.29 2.96 7.94
C LEU A 88 -0.20 2.60 7.89
N ARG A 89 -0.53 1.33 7.59
CA ARG A 89 -1.92 0.84 7.57
C ARG A 89 -2.60 1.04 8.92
N GLY A 90 -1.94 0.64 10.01
CA GLY A 90 -2.47 0.85 11.36
C GLY A 90 -2.70 2.33 11.69
N LYS A 91 -1.83 3.23 11.19
CA LYS A 91 -2.03 4.67 11.35
C LYS A 91 -3.23 5.18 10.54
N LEU A 92 -3.37 4.76 9.29
CA LEU A 92 -4.53 5.12 8.45
C LEU A 92 -5.84 4.59 9.04
N ASP A 93 -5.85 3.40 9.62
CA ASP A 93 -7.01 2.85 10.33
C ASP A 93 -7.37 3.70 11.55
N SER A 94 -6.37 4.10 12.34
CA SER A 94 -6.60 4.97 13.51
C SER A 94 -7.12 6.36 13.11
N LEU A 95 -6.68 6.88 11.96
CA LEU A 95 -7.14 8.13 11.40
C LEU A 95 -8.63 8.05 11.01
N GLN A 96 -9.02 7.00 10.27
CA GLN A 96 -10.41 6.76 9.89
C GLN A 96 -11.33 6.64 11.12
N ALA A 97 -10.88 5.95 12.17
CA ALA A 97 -11.64 5.82 13.41
C ALA A 97 -11.91 7.18 14.08
N LYS A 98 -10.96 8.12 14.00
CA LYS A 98 -11.14 9.47 14.55
C LYS A 98 -11.98 10.36 13.66
N THR A 99 -11.86 10.24 12.34
CA THR A 99 -12.78 10.91 11.41
C THR A 99 -14.23 10.49 11.68
N LEU A 100 -14.48 9.19 11.90
CA LEU A 100 -15.78 8.68 12.34
C LEU A 100 -16.25 9.28 13.68
N SER A 101 -15.34 9.39 14.66
CA SER A 101 -15.67 10.01 15.95
C SER A 101 -16.10 11.47 15.78
N ALA A 102 -15.37 12.24 14.98
CA ALA A 102 -15.71 13.63 14.66
C ALA A 102 -17.06 13.75 13.91
N GLN A 103 -17.38 12.81 13.02
CA GLN A 103 -18.68 12.77 12.34
C GLN A 103 -19.83 12.60 13.34
N VAL A 104 -19.66 11.71 14.33
CA VAL A 104 -20.67 11.51 15.38
C VAL A 104 -20.88 12.79 16.19
N MET A 105 -19.80 13.50 16.53
CA MET A 105 -19.90 14.80 17.21
C MET A 105 -20.63 15.84 16.35
N ALA A 106 -20.27 15.95 15.06
CA ALA A 106 -20.90 16.89 14.13
C ALA A 106 -22.40 16.59 13.92
N HIS A 107 -22.76 15.31 13.82
CA HIS A 107 -24.15 14.86 13.71
C HIS A 107 -24.95 15.17 14.98
N LYS A 108 -24.38 14.93 16.17
CA LYS A 108 -25.01 15.30 17.45
C LYS A 108 -25.24 16.81 17.58
N ALA A 109 -24.34 17.61 17.03
CA ALA A 109 -24.46 19.08 17.02
C ALA A 109 -25.40 19.61 15.92
N GLY A 110 -26.01 18.75 15.09
CA GLY A 110 -26.91 19.16 14.00
C GLY A 110 -26.21 19.84 12.82
N LYS A 111 -24.87 19.79 12.74
CA LYS A 111 -24.09 20.42 11.66
C LYS A 111 -23.97 19.47 10.46
N SER A 112 -25.05 19.38 9.69
CA SER A 112 -25.16 18.47 8.53
C SER A 112 -24.14 18.74 7.41
N HIS A 113 -23.67 19.99 7.25
CA HIS A 113 -22.66 20.32 6.24
C HIS A 113 -21.27 19.80 6.64
N ILE A 114 -20.83 19.99 7.89
CA ILE A 114 -19.55 19.44 8.41
C ILE A 114 -19.56 17.92 8.33
N THR A 115 -20.70 17.30 8.64
CA THR A 115 -20.83 15.84 8.58
C THR A 115 -20.59 15.31 7.15
N LYS A 116 -21.05 16.03 6.13
CA LYS A 116 -20.79 15.70 4.70
C LYS A 116 -19.34 15.93 4.31
N ASP A 117 -18.72 17.03 4.76
CA ASP A 117 -17.30 17.30 4.50
C ASP A 117 -16.40 16.24 5.17
N LEU A 118 -16.72 15.84 6.41
CA LEU A 118 -16.04 14.75 7.12
C LEU A 118 -16.29 13.38 6.46
N GLN A 119 -17.44 13.16 5.85
CA GLN A 119 -17.71 11.94 5.07
C GLN A 119 -16.81 11.87 3.84
N SER A 120 -16.64 13.00 3.16
CA SER A 120 -15.75 13.11 2.02
C SER A 120 -14.28 12.86 2.44
N ILE A 121 -13.87 13.34 3.62
CA ILE A 121 -12.57 13.03 4.25
C ILE A 121 -12.39 11.53 4.46
N LEU A 122 -13.38 10.88 5.08
CA LEU A 122 -13.33 9.44 5.37
C LEU A 122 -13.24 8.60 4.09
N GLU A 123 -13.98 8.96 3.05
CA GLU A 123 -13.93 8.28 1.75
C GLU A 123 -12.56 8.42 1.09
N TYR A 124 -11.95 9.60 1.20
CA TYR A 124 -10.60 9.83 0.68
C TYR A 124 -9.53 9.04 1.47
N GLU A 125 -9.63 8.98 2.80
CA GLU A 125 -8.76 8.15 3.63
C GLU A 125 -8.83 6.66 3.26
N ARG A 126 -10.05 6.16 3.01
CA ARG A 126 -10.28 4.79 2.52
C ARG A 126 -9.69 4.58 1.14
N LYS A 127 -9.83 5.55 0.23
CA LYS A 127 -9.23 5.48 -1.10
C LYS A 127 -7.71 5.39 -1.03
N ILE A 128 -7.06 6.16 -0.15
CA ILE A 128 -5.61 6.07 0.09
C ILE A 128 -5.23 4.66 0.58
N MET A 129 -5.98 4.10 1.53
CA MET A 129 -5.75 2.75 2.05
C MET A 129 -5.89 1.69 0.95
N ILE A 130 -6.94 1.78 0.12
CA ILE A 130 -7.17 0.85 -1.00
C ILE A 130 -6.06 0.96 -2.03
N ALA A 131 -5.64 2.18 -2.40
CA ALA A 131 -4.56 2.41 -3.37
C ALA A 131 -3.21 1.86 -2.89
N GLU A 132 -2.96 1.88 -1.58
CA GLU A 132 -1.78 1.24 -0.99
C GLU A 132 -1.90 -0.29 -1.07
N ILE A 133 -3.04 -0.88 -0.67
CA ILE A 133 -3.26 -2.34 -0.70
C ILE A 133 -3.22 -2.91 -2.12
N MET A 134 -3.85 -2.24 -3.08
CA MET A 134 -3.95 -2.68 -4.48
C MET A 134 -2.69 -2.32 -5.29
N LYS A 135 -1.77 -1.52 -4.73
CA LYS A 135 -0.60 -0.97 -5.42
C LYS A 135 -0.95 -0.15 -6.67
N GLU A 136 -2.14 0.46 -6.69
CA GLU A 136 -2.62 1.31 -7.79
C GLU A 136 -2.26 2.78 -7.52
N ALA A 137 -1.95 3.53 -8.58
CA ALA A 137 -1.64 4.95 -8.46
C ALA A 137 -2.92 5.75 -8.12
N ILE A 138 -2.79 6.74 -7.24
CA ILE A 138 -3.87 7.70 -7.01
C ILE A 138 -3.86 8.71 -8.16
N GLU A 139 -4.63 8.45 -9.21
CA GLU A 139 -4.79 9.35 -10.37
C GLU A 139 -5.68 10.57 -10.08
N ASP A 140 -6.30 10.64 -8.90
CA ASP A 140 -7.19 11.74 -8.53
C ASP A 140 -6.41 13.03 -8.30
N ASN A 141 -6.45 13.92 -9.30
CA ASN A 141 -6.07 15.32 -9.18
C ASN A 141 -7.08 16.17 -8.39
N ASN A 142 -8.20 15.56 -8.00
CA ASN A 142 -9.32 16.22 -7.32
C ASN A 142 -9.56 15.57 -5.97
N VAL A 143 -9.51 16.37 -4.90
CA VAL A 143 -9.90 15.97 -3.56
C VAL A 143 -11.25 16.61 -3.28
N MET A 144 -12.30 15.80 -3.21
CA MET A 144 -13.65 16.24 -2.83
C MET A 144 -14.23 17.36 -3.71
N GLY A 145 -13.94 17.31 -5.02
CA GLY A 145 -14.44 18.28 -6.00
C GLY A 145 -13.60 19.55 -6.15
N TYR A 146 -12.49 19.68 -5.41
CA TYR A 146 -11.51 20.75 -5.59
C TYR A 146 -10.23 20.22 -6.22
N SER A 147 -9.63 21.01 -7.10
CA SER A 147 -8.29 20.75 -7.60
C SER A 147 -7.25 20.98 -6.51
N PHE A 148 -6.10 20.30 -6.63
CA PHE A 148 -4.99 20.47 -5.69
C PHE A 148 -4.51 21.94 -5.55
N ASP A 149 -4.58 22.69 -6.65
CA ASP A 149 -4.17 24.10 -6.66
C ASP A 149 -5.19 24.99 -5.93
N GLU A 150 -6.47 24.70 -6.03
CA GLU A 150 -7.52 25.41 -5.29
C GLU A 150 -7.37 25.21 -3.78
N ILE A 151 -7.14 23.97 -3.32
CA ILE A 151 -6.91 23.68 -1.90
C ILE A 151 -5.67 24.42 -1.39
N ARG A 152 -4.60 24.43 -2.20
CA ARG A 152 -3.38 25.17 -1.88
C ARG A 152 -3.66 26.67 -1.78
N LEU A 153 -4.35 27.26 -2.74
CA LEU A 153 -4.73 28.68 -2.74
C LEU A 153 -5.60 29.05 -1.54
N MET A 154 -6.57 28.22 -1.18
CA MET A 154 -7.45 28.44 -0.02
C MET A 154 -6.68 28.34 1.29
N SER A 155 -5.78 27.35 1.43
CA SER A 155 -4.97 27.15 2.63
C SER A 155 -3.95 28.29 2.86
N HIS A 156 -3.36 28.82 1.79
CA HIS A 156 -2.41 29.95 1.86
C HIS A 156 -3.11 31.32 1.98
N ASN A 157 -4.36 31.45 1.54
CA ASN A 157 -5.12 32.70 1.58
C ASN A 157 -6.47 32.58 2.33
N PRO A 158 -6.51 32.07 3.58
CA PRO A 158 -7.77 31.88 4.32
C PRO A 158 -8.46 33.23 4.60
N LYS A 159 -7.70 34.33 4.68
CA LYS A 159 -8.25 35.68 4.85
C LYS A 159 -9.10 36.12 3.66
N LYS A 160 -8.72 35.75 2.43
CA LYS A 160 -9.44 36.09 1.20
C LYS A 160 -10.69 35.24 1.00
N TYR A 161 -10.64 33.96 1.38
CA TYR A 161 -11.72 33.01 1.12
C TYR A 161 -12.71 32.88 2.28
N PHE A 162 -12.26 33.01 3.53
CA PHE A 162 -13.07 32.77 4.73
C PHE A 162 -13.14 33.98 5.67
N GLY A 163 -12.41 35.06 5.40
CA GLY A 163 -12.39 36.23 6.30
C GLY A 163 -11.79 35.93 7.69
N VAL A 164 -11.00 34.86 7.79
CA VAL A 164 -10.31 34.44 9.02
C VAL A 164 -8.80 34.61 8.82
N ASP A 165 -8.12 35.19 9.81
CA ASP A 165 -6.66 35.21 9.81
C ASP A 165 -6.10 33.78 9.93
N HIS A 166 -4.81 33.61 9.65
CA HIS A 166 -4.18 32.30 9.83
C HIS A 166 -4.36 31.79 11.26
N ILE A 167 -4.74 30.51 11.38
CA ILE A 167 -4.93 29.85 12.67
C ILE A 167 -3.55 29.43 13.18
N TRP A 168 -2.84 30.34 13.86
CA TRP A 168 -1.53 30.03 14.46
C TRP A 168 -1.68 29.18 15.73
N TYR A 169 -2.71 29.44 16.53
CA TYR A 169 -2.95 28.75 17.81
C TYR A 169 -4.40 28.26 17.90
N PRO A 170 -4.65 26.95 17.78
CA PRO A 170 -5.94 26.36 18.10
C PRO A 170 -6.32 26.62 19.56
N SER A 171 -7.48 27.23 19.81
CA SER A 171 -8.04 27.43 21.15
C SER A 171 -9.26 26.53 21.37
N TYR A 172 -9.51 26.15 22.63
CA TYR A 172 -10.71 25.40 23.02
C TYR A 172 -12.00 26.21 22.85
N GLU A 173 -11.88 27.55 22.82
CA GLU A 173 -12.99 28.49 22.65
C GLU A 173 -13.69 28.34 21.29
N TYR A 174 -13.01 27.75 20.30
CA TYR A 174 -13.57 27.50 18.97
C TYR A 174 -14.54 26.32 18.91
N GLY A 175 -14.69 25.59 20.02
CA GLY A 175 -15.67 24.52 20.18
C GLY A 175 -15.13 23.12 19.94
N GLU A 176 -15.87 22.13 20.41
CA GLU A 176 -15.50 20.70 20.41
C GLU A 176 -15.23 20.17 18.99
N ILE A 177 -16.06 20.55 18.01
CA ILE A 177 -15.90 20.11 16.61
C ILE A 177 -14.60 20.66 16.02
N PHE A 178 -14.23 21.90 16.32
CA PHE A 178 -12.97 22.48 15.84
C PHE A 178 -11.77 21.72 16.41
N ALA A 179 -11.81 21.38 17.71
CA ALA A 179 -10.76 20.59 18.35
C ALA A 179 -10.61 19.21 17.70
N ALA A 180 -11.73 18.52 17.43
CA ALA A 180 -11.73 17.22 16.75
C ALA A 180 -11.15 17.30 15.33
N VAL A 181 -11.52 18.32 14.54
CA VAL A 181 -10.99 18.52 13.19
C VAL A 181 -9.49 18.87 13.21
N ASN A 182 -9.03 19.67 14.18
CA ASN A 182 -7.60 19.91 14.36
C ASN A 182 -6.84 18.63 14.73
N GLU A 183 -7.44 17.75 15.54
CA GLU A 183 -6.85 16.47 15.88
C GLU A 183 -6.67 15.57 14.65
N ILE A 184 -7.68 15.53 13.77
CA ILE A 184 -7.60 14.85 12.46
C ILE A 184 -6.44 15.44 11.65
N ARG A 185 -6.37 16.77 11.52
CA ARG A 185 -5.29 17.46 10.78
C ARG A 185 -3.90 17.06 11.25
N THR A 186 -3.68 16.99 12.57
CA THR A 186 -2.39 16.59 13.14
C THR A 186 -2.04 15.15 12.82
N GLN A 187 -3.03 14.25 12.83
CA GLN A 187 -2.78 12.83 12.54
C GLN A 187 -2.58 12.52 11.07
N VAL A 188 -3.19 13.30 10.18
CA VAL A 188 -2.86 13.23 8.76
C VAL A 188 -1.38 13.57 8.55
N ARG A 189 -0.84 14.58 9.25
CA ARG A 189 0.60 14.90 9.19
C ARG A 189 1.48 13.81 9.78
N GLU A 190 1.06 13.18 10.88
CA GLU A 190 1.78 12.01 11.40
C GLU A 190 1.77 10.84 10.42
N ALA A 191 0.63 10.59 9.76
CA ALA A 191 0.51 9.58 8.73
C ALA A 191 1.39 9.89 7.51
N GLU A 192 1.53 11.16 7.12
CA GLU A 192 2.42 11.63 6.06
C GLU A 192 3.90 11.28 6.37
N VAL A 193 4.34 11.52 7.61
CA VAL A 193 5.70 11.18 8.04
C VAL A 193 5.93 9.67 8.03
N ILE A 194 4.97 8.90 8.54
CA ILE A 194 5.05 7.42 8.54
C ILE A 194 5.03 6.88 7.10
N ALA A 195 4.25 7.49 6.21
CA ALA A 195 4.20 7.14 4.79
C ALA A 195 5.55 7.40 4.12
N MET A 196 6.17 8.56 4.39
CA MET A 196 7.53 8.86 3.94
C MET A 196 8.54 7.82 4.43
N MET A 197 8.46 7.39 5.69
CA MET A 197 9.36 6.36 6.22
C MET A 197 9.11 4.98 5.59
N ALA A 198 7.85 4.66 5.27
CA ALA A 198 7.47 3.35 4.75
C ALA A 198 7.70 3.20 3.23
N LEU A 199 7.65 4.29 2.49
CA LEU A 199 7.70 4.30 1.02
C LEU A 199 9.05 4.77 0.45
N ARG A 200 10.00 5.13 1.33
CA ARG A 200 11.35 5.53 0.98
C ARG A 200 12.26 4.31 0.85
N ASN A 201 12.77 4.07 -0.35
CA ASN A 201 13.80 3.08 -0.63
C ASN A 201 15.12 3.80 -0.94
N GLY A 202 15.84 4.23 0.11
CA GLY A 202 17.07 5.01 -0.05
C GLY A 202 16.79 6.46 -0.48
N GLU A 203 17.20 6.84 -1.69
CA GLU A 203 16.94 8.17 -2.27
C GLU A 203 15.65 8.21 -3.12
N GLU A 204 15.13 7.05 -3.54
CA GLU A 204 13.91 6.98 -4.35
C GLU A 204 12.66 6.82 -3.47
N ILE A 205 11.62 7.58 -3.81
CA ILE A 205 10.29 7.49 -3.19
C ILE A 205 9.41 6.66 -4.14
N ALA A 206 9.08 5.43 -3.74
CA ALA A 206 8.35 4.51 -4.61
C ALA A 206 6.90 4.95 -4.92
N ARG A 207 6.31 5.75 -4.03
CA ARG A 207 4.89 6.17 -4.05
C ARG A 207 4.72 7.60 -3.57
N GLU A 208 5.24 8.55 -4.36
CA GLU A 208 5.10 9.98 -4.08
C GLU A 208 3.62 10.45 -4.11
N ASP A 209 2.77 9.73 -4.83
CA ASP A 209 1.34 9.96 -4.94
C ASP A 209 0.62 9.89 -3.57
N ILE A 210 0.93 8.90 -2.73
CA ILE A 210 0.35 8.77 -1.39
C ILE A 210 0.77 9.93 -0.48
N ILE A 211 2.04 10.33 -0.56
CA ILE A 211 2.56 11.45 0.25
C ILE A 211 1.91 12.76 -0.18
N LYS A 212 1.79 13.00 -1.48
CA LYS A 212 1.05 14.14 -2.04
C LYS A 212 -0.42 14.12 -1.59
N ALA A 213 -1.09 12.97 -1.65
CA ALA A 213 -2.48 12.83 -1.21
C ALA A 213 -2.66 13.19 0.28
N LEU A 214 -1.79 12.70 1.16
CA LEU A 214 -1.82 13.00 2.60
C LEU A 214 -1.54 14.48 2.88
N ASN A 215 -0.55 15.07 2.20
CA ASN A 215 -0.24 16.50 2.32
C ASN A 215 -1.45 17.38 1.95
N ARG A 216 -2.16 16.99 0.88
CA ARG A 216 -3.36 17.69 0.39
C ARG A 216 -4.55 17.47 1.29
N LEU A 217 -4.73 16.26 1.83
CA LEU A 217 -5.72 15.97 2.85
C LEU A 217 -5.51 16.86 4.09
N SER A 218 -4.27 16.98 4.59
CA SER A 218 -3.98 17.89 5.71
C SER A 218 -4.32 19.35 5.39
N SER A 219 -4.14 19.77 4.14
CA SER A 219 -4.48 21.13 3.70
C SER A 219 -5.99 21.34 3.63
N TYR A 220 -6.74 20.34 3.14
CA TYR A 220 -8.21 20.38 3.11
C TYR A 220 -8.82 20.42 4.52
N VAL A 221 -8.31 19.60 5.44
CA VAL A 221 -8.76 19.61 6.84
C VAL A 221 -8.53 20.99 7.48
N TYR A 222 -7.42 21.67 7.14
CA TYR A 222 -7.20 23.06 7.58
C TYR A 222 -8.22 24.03 6.98
N VAL A 223 -8.58 23.88 5.71
CA VAL A 223 -9.65 24.66 5.09
C VAL A 223 -10.99 24.43 5.80
N LEU A 224 -11.30 23.20 6.19
CA LEU A 224 -12.49 22.89 7.00
C LEU A 224 -12.45 23.59 8.37
N MET A 225 -11.29 23.64 9.03
CA MET A 225 -11.12 24.41 10.27
C MET A 225 -11.43 25.90 10.06
N CYS A 226 -10.95 26.50 8.96
CA CYS A 226 -11.24 27.89 8.63
C CYS A 226 -12.73 28.13 8.36
N LYS A 227 -13.42 27.20 7.67
CA LYS A 227 -14.88 27.25 7.47
C LYS A 227 -15.63 27.25 8.80
N ILE A 228 -15.28 26.35 9.71
CA ILE A 228 -15.91 26.25 11.05
C ILE A 228 -15.75 27.57 11.83
N LEU A 229 -14.58 28.21 11.75
CA LEU A 229 -14.36 29.51 12.41
C LEU A 229 -15.16 30.64 11.76
N SER A 230 -15.35 30.61 10.44
CA SER A 230 -16.17 31.59 9.73
C SER A 230 -17.64 31.49 10.10
N GLU A 231 -18.15 30.30 10.44
CA GLU A 231 -19.54 30.09 10.84
C GLU A 231 -19.84 30.45 12.30
N ASN A 232 -18.80 30.46 13.13
CA ASN A 232 -18.91 30.85 14.53
C ASN A 232 -18.73 32.37 14.74
N LYS A 233 -18.49 33.14 13.66
CA LYS A 233 -18.50 34.62 13.65
C LYS A 233 -19.90 35.13 13.33
#